data_AF-A0A328SQU0-F1
#
_entry.id   AF-A0A328SQU0-F1
#
_cell.length_a   1.000
_cell.length_b   1.000
_cell.length_c   1.000
_cell.angle_alpha   90.00
_cell.angle_beta   90.00
_cell.angle_gamma   90.00
#
_symmetry.space_group_name_H-M   'P 1'
#
loop_
_entity.id
_entity.type
_entity.pdbx_description
1 polymer ?
#
loop_
_entity_poly.entity_id
_entity_poly.type
_entity_poly.pdbx_seq_one_letter_code
_entity_poly.pdbx_strand_id
1 'polypeptide(L)' 'MFNLPSLDRPLDENTIESLKKVTSGVPPVIGPTPNIIGCLEAFEAFKLITGIGEVCTSPNVLTFDLVDLTSFEVIQI' A
#
# COMPACT_ATOMS: atom_id res chain seq x y z
N MET A 1 21.14 21.09 -7.96
CA MET A 1 20.52 19.74 -7.96
C MET A 1 19.34 19.82 -7.01
N PHE A 2 18.11 19.56 -7.50
CA PHE A 2 16.87 19.79 -6.74
C PHE A 2 16.75 18.70 -5.66
N ASN A 3 16.86 19.06 -4.38
CA ASN A 3 16.77 18.09 -3.28
C ASN A 3 15.31 18.08 -2.79
N LEU A 4 14.58 17.00 -3.08
CA LEU A 4 13.23 16.81 -2.53
C LEU A 4 13.36 16.61 -1.01
N PRO A 5 12.63 17.37 -0.17
CA PRO A 5 12.72 17.23 1.28
C PRO A 5 12.05 15.93 1.71
N SER A 6 12.80 14.85 1.79
CA SER A 6 12.41 13.63 2.52
C SER A 6 12.81 13.75 3.99
N LEU A 7 11.85 13.50 4.89
CA LEU A 7 12.07 13.53 6.34
C LEU A 7 13.18 12.53 6.71
N ASP A 8 14.27 13.04 7.30
CA ASP A 8 15.42 12.28 7.80
C ASP A 8 16.10 11.30 6.83
N ARG A 9 15.88 11.48 5.51
CA ARG A 9 16.45 10.61 4.49
C ARG A 9 17.15 11.44 3.40
N PRO A 10 18.47 11.63 3.47
CA PRO A 10 19.21 12.34 2.42
C PRO A 10 19.24 11.50 1.12
N LEU A 11 19.34 12.18 -0.03
CA LEU A 11 19.48 11.52 -1.34
C LEU A 11 20.91 10.98 -1.52
N ASP A 12 21.22 9.89 -0.81
CA ASP A 12 22.50 9.16 -0.86
C ASP A 12 22.45 7.94 -1.80
N GLU A 13 23.60 7.28 -2.01
CA GLU A 13 23.69 6.09 -2.88
C GLU A 13 22.74 4.97 -2.42
N ASN A 14 22.56 4.79 -1.10
CA ASN A 14 21.63 3.80 -0.53
C ASN A 14 20.17 4.10 -0.89
N THR A 15 19.79 5.38 -0.86
CA THR A 15 18.45 5.84 -1.23
C THR A 15 18.22 5.67 -2.72
N ILE A 16 19.22 5.96 -3.55
CA ILE A 16 19.17 5.72 -5.01
C ILE A 16 19.03 4.22 -5.31
N GLU A 17 19.79 3.37 -4.62
CA GLU A 17 19.69 1.91 -4.79
C GLU A 17 18.32 1.37 -4.34
N SER A 18 17.78 1.90 -3.23
CA SER A 18 16.44 1.56 -2.75
C SER A 18 15.35 1.99 -3.75
N LEU A 19 15.48 3.18 -4.34
CA LEU A 19 14.56 3.67 -5.38
C LEU A 19 14.59 2.78 -6.63
N LYS A 20 15.76 2.28 -7.04
CA LYS A 20 15.87 1.35 -8.18
C LYS A 20 15.05 0.07 -7.95
N LYS A 21 14.98 -0.43 -6.70
CA LYS A 21 14.16 -1.60 -6.33
C LYS A 21 12.66 -1.34 -6.48
N VAL A 22 12.20 -0.12 -6.23
CA VAL A 22 10.78 0.27 -6.41
C VAL A 22 10.39 0.28 -7.89
N THR A 23 11.33 0.66 -8.78
CA THR A 23 11.03 0.85 -10.21
C THR A 23 11.14 -0.40 -11.09
N SER A 24 11.65 -1.53 -10.56
CA SER A 24 12.05 -2.67 -11.40
C SER A 24 10.95 -3.72 -11.65
N GLY A 25 9.83 -3.66 -10.93
CA GLY A 25 8.70 -4.59 -11.13
C GLY A 25 7.64 -3.98 -12.05
N VAL A 26 7.33 -4.65 -13.16
CA VAL A 26 6.07 -4.38 -13.88
C VAL A 26 5.01 -5.28 -13.24
N PRO A 27 3.99 -4.71 -12.57
CA PRO A 27 2.92 -5.52 -12.02
C PRO A 27 2.28 -6.38 -13.12
N PRO A 28 2.04 -7.68 -12.87
CA PRO A 28 1.54 -8.59 -13.89
C PRO A 28 0.17 -8.16 -14.45
N VAL A 29 -0.71 -7.60 -13.60
CA VAL A 29 -2.03 -7.08 -14.02
C VAL A 29 -2.49 -5.94 -13.10
N ILE A 30 -2.71 -4.73 -13.64
CA ILE A 30 -3.21 -3.55 -12.88
C ILE A 30 -4.73 -3.37 -13.04
N GLY A 31 -5.30 -3.84 -14.15
CA GLY A 31 -6.73 -3.67 -14.48
C GLY A 31 -7.73 -4.09 -13.39
N PRO A 32 -7.58 -5.26 -12.73
CA PRO A 32 -8.51 -5.69 -11.70
C PRO A 32 -8.23 -5.06 -10.33
N THR A 33 -7.09 -4.40 -10.13
CA THR A 33 -6.70 -3.84 -8.83
C THR A 33 -7.73 -2.88 -8.26
N PRO A 34 -8.24 -1.87 -9.01
CA PRO A 34 -9.27 -0.98 -8.47
C PRO A 34 -10.55 -1.70 -8.07
N ASN A 35 -10.90 -2.79 -8.77
CA ASN A 35 -12.07 -3.59 -8.43
C ASN A 35 -11.88 -4.33 -7.09
N ILE A 36 -10.73 -4.98 -6.90
CA ILE A 36 -10.40 -5.70 -5.66
C ILE A 36 -10.38 -4.72 -4.48
N ILE A 37 -9.67 -3.59 -4.62
CA ILE A 37 -9.60 -2.57 -3.56
C ILE A 37 -10.99 -2.00 -3.25
N GLY A 38 -11.78 -1.68 -4.27
CA GLY A 38 -13.14 -1.16 -4.08
C GLY A 38 -14.05 -2.16 -3.36
N CYS A 39 -13.94 -3.46 -3.64
CA CYS A 39 -14.66 -4.49 -2.89
C CYS A 39 -14.25 -4.55 -1.41
N LEU A 40 -12.96 -4.40 -1.09
CA LEU A 40 -12.45 -4.40 0.28
C LEU A 40 -12.93 -3.16 1.05
N GLU A 41 -12.84 -1.97 0.44
CA GLU A 41 -13.32 -0.71 1.02
C GLU A 41 -14.83 -0.73 1.27
N ALA A 42 -15.61 -1.26 0.31
CA ALA A 42 -17.05 -1.43 0.47
C ALA A 42 -17.40 -2.37 1.65
N PHE A 43 -16.58 -3.39 1.89
CA PHE A 43 -16.78 -4.29 3.03
C PHE A 43 -16.44 -3.64 4.36
N GLU A 44 -15.40 -2.79 4.44
CA GLU A 44 -15.15 -1.96 5.62
C GLU A 44 -16.33 -1.03 5.91
N ALA A 45 -16.90 -0.40 4.89
CA ALA A 45 -18.09 0.43 5.04
C ALA A 45 -19.30 -0.38 5.55
N PHE A 46 -19.50 -1.60 5.03
CA PHE A 46 -20.54 -2.50 5.55
C PHE A 46 -20.36 -2.81 7.03
N LYS A 47 -19.14 -3.16 7.47
CA LYS A 47 -18.82 -3.43 8.87
C LYS A 47 -19.10 -2.21 9.74
N LEU A 48 -18.70 -1.03 9.28
CA LEU A 48 -18.92 0.24 9.97
C LEU A 48 -20.42 0.57 10.12
N ILE A 49 -21.22 0.38 9.08
CA ILE A 49 -22.66 0.69 9.07
C ILE A 49 -23.45 -0.29 9.94
N THR A 50 -23.13 -1.58 9.85
CA THR A 50 -23.91 -2.65 10.51
C THR A 50 -23.45 -2.95 11.93
N GLY A 51 -22.20 -2.60 12.28
CA GLY A 51 -21.56 -3.00 13.53
C GLY A 51 -21.22 -4.49 13.58
N ILE A 52 -21.27 -5.22 12.44
CA ILE A 52 -20.93 -6.64 12.37
C ILE A 52 -19.49 -6.77 11.89
N GLY A 53 -18.63 -7.36 12.72
CA GLY A 53 -17.21 -7.55 12.44
C GLY A 53 -16.32 -6.42 12.97
N GLU A 54 -15.02 -6.53 12.75
CA GLU A 54 -14.01 -5.57 13.20
C GLU A 54 -13.52 -4.72 12.02
N VAL A 55 -13.53 -3.39 12.18
CA VAL A 55 -13.13 -2.43 11.14
C VAL A 55 -11.63 -2.19 11.21
N CYS A 56 -10.95 -2.22 10.06
CA CYS A 56 -9.55 -1.81 9.98
C CYS A 56 -9.46 -0.29 10.13
N THR A 57 -8.92 0.18 11.24
CA THR A 57 -8.83 1.62 11.57
C THR A 57 -7.39 2.00 11.89
N SER A 58 -7.09 3.29 11.71
CA SER A 58 -5.81 3.87 12.07
C SER A 58 -5.43 3.49 13.52
N PRO A 59 -4.16 3.10 13.78
CA PRO A 59 -2.99 3.18 12.88
C PRO A 59 -2.81 1.99 11.91
N ASN A 60 -3.74 1.03 11.90
CA ASN A 60 -3.65 -0.14 11.04
C ASN A 60 -4.07 0.17 9.60
N VAL A 61 -3.32 -0.34 8.63
CA VAL A 61 -3.59 -0.21 7.19
C VAL A 61 -3.42 -1.57 6.53
N LEU A 62 -4.44 -1.97 5.77
CA LEU A 62 -4.36 -3.12 4.89
C LEU A 62 -3.55 -2.74 3.65
N THR A 63 -2.43 -3.41 3.44
CA THR A 63 -1.57 -3.26 2.27
C THR A 63 -1.67 -4.47 1.35
N PHE A 64 -1.40 -4.21 0.07
CA PHE A 64 -1.41 -5.19 -0.99
C PHE A 64 -0.25 -4.90 -1.95
N ASP A 65 0.68 -5.85 -2.10
CA ASP A 65 1.73 -5.75 -3.11
C ASP A 65 1.21 -6.22 -4.47
N LEU A 66 1.34 -5.34 -5.47
CA LEU A 66 0.94 -5.65 -6.83
C LEU A 66 1.93 -6.58 -7.55
N VAL A 67 3.17 -6.66 -7.06
CA VAL A 67 4.19 -7.57 -7.59
C VAL A 67 4.03 -8.96 -6.97
N ASP A 68 3.67 -9.02 -5.68
CA ASP A 68 3.37 -10.25 -4.95
C ASP A 68 1.89 -10.33 -4.57
N LEU A 69 1.08 -10.89 -5.47
CA LEU A 69 -0.37 -11.06 -5.32
C LEU A 69 -0.79 -11.93 -4.12
N THR A 70 0.14 -12.55 -3.40
CA THR A 70 -0.14 -13.32 -2.18
C THR A 70 -0.09 -12.49 -0.90
N SER A 71 0.34 -11.23 -0.99
CA SER A 71 0.60 -10.36 0.16
C SER A 71 -0.59 -9.44 0.47
N PHE A 72 -1.59 -9.97 1.17
CA PHE A 72 -2.48 -9.11 1.94
C PHE A 72 -1.99 -9.09 3.38
N GLU A 73 -1.57 -7.93 3.85
CA GLU A 73 -1.05 -7.77 5.20
C GLU A 73 -1.62 -6.52 5.85
N VAL A 74 -1.71 -6.52 7.18
CA VAL A 74 -2.08 -5.33 7.95
C VAL A 74 -0.82 -4.81 8.60
N ILE A 75 -0.42 -3.60 8.22
CA ILE A 75 0.73 -2.89 8.79
C ILE A 75 0.26 -1.76 9.70
N GLN A 76 1.13 -1.33 10.61
CA GLN A 76 0.91 -0.18 11.46
C GLN A 76 1.77 0.99 10.96
N ILE A 77 1.16 2.15 10.73
CA ILE A 77 1.84 3.40 10.33
C ILE A 77 1.76 4.48 11.40
#